data_AF-A0A660RZQ1-F1
#
_entry.id   AF-A0A660RZQ1-F1
#
_cell.length_a   1.000
_cell.length_b   1.000
_cell.length_c   1.000
_cell.angle_alpha   90.00
_cell.angle_beta   90.00
_cell.angle_gamma   90.00
#
_symmetry.space_group_name_H-M   'P 1'
#
loop_
_entity.id
_entity.type
_entity.pdbx_description
1 polymer ?
#
loop_
_entity_poly.entity_id
_entity_poly.type
_entity_poly.pdbx_seq_one_letter_code
_entity_poly.pdbx_strand_id
1 'polypeptide(L)'
;MEDLKELMLKIAKNAKLASQKLVNISTDIKNQVLRRVAQKIREKKEELKKINEKDVNQAIAQGKSKAFIDRLTLNDKVIEGMAKGLEDVAMLPDPVGEIVKMWRRPNGLLVGRIRIPLGVIAMIYES
;
A
#
# COMPACT_ATOMS: atom_id res chain seq x y z
N MET A 1 -5.66 -19.37 21.64
CA MET A 1 -5.96 -18.66 20.39
C MET A 1 -6.22 -17.22 20.78
N GLU A 2 -5.45 -16.27 20.24
CA GLU A 2 -5.72 -14.82 20.43
C GLU A 2 -7.14 -14.56 19.88
N ASP A 3 -8.00 -13.87 20.63
CA ASP A 3 -9.35 -13.53 20.17
C ASP A 3 -9.25 -12.65 18.90
N LEU A 4 -10.11 -12.87 17.90
CA LEU A 4 -10.05 -12.14 16.62
C LEU A 4 -10.14 -10.62 16.86
N LYS A 5 -10.96 -10.21 17.82
CA LYS A 5 -11.10 -8.81 18.22
C LYS A 5 -9.79 -8.28 18.82
N GLU A 6 -9.12 -9.05 19.66
CA GLU A 6 -7.82 -8.68 20.23
C GLU A 6 -6.75 -8.53 19.14
N LEU A 7 -6.67 -9.48 18.20
CA LEU A 7 -5.76 -9.42 17.06
C LEU A 7 -6.01 -8.17 16.22
N MET A 8 -7.26 -7.89 15.87
CA MET A 8 -7.61 -6.74 15.05
C MET A 8 -7.32 -5.42 15.77
N LEU A 9 -7.60 -5.33 17.07
CA LEU A 9 -7.25 -4.16 17.87
C LEU A 9 -5.74 -3.93 17.94
N LYS A 10 -4.95 -5.00 18.04
CA LYS A 10 -3.48 -4.94 18.05
C LYS A 10 -2.94 -4.43 16.72
N ILE A 11 -3.42 -4.98 15.59
CA ILE A 11 -3.04 -4.51 14.25
C ILE A 11 -3.39 -3.02 14.07
N ALA A 12 -4.60 -2.61 14.45
CA ALA A 12 -5.06 -1.23 14.33
C ALA A 12 -4.21 -0.26 15.17
N LYS A 13 -3.88 -0.63 16.43
CA LYS A 13 -3.00 0.16 17.30
C LYS A 13 -1.59 0.31 16.70
N ASN A 14 -1.03 -0.78 16.20
CA ASN A 14 0.29 -0.75 15.56
C ASN A 14 0.29 0.12 14.30
N ALA A 15 -0.73 0.00 13.45
CA ALA A 15 -0.90 0.84 12.27
C ALA A 15 -1.02 2.33 12.65
N LYS A 16 -1.76 2.66 13.72
CA LYS A 16 -1.90 4.03 14.21
C LYS A 16 -0.55 4.60 14.66
N LEU A 17 0.23 3.85 15.44
CA LEU A 17 1.56 4.27 15.89
C LEU A 17 2.53 4.45 14.71
N ALA A 18 2.50 3.55 13.72
CA ALA A 18 3.32 3.68 12.52
C ALA A 18 2.91 4.89 11.67
N SER A 19 1.60 5.16 11.52
CA SER A 19 1.09 6.28 10.73
C SER A 19 1.63 7.63 11.21
N GLN A 20 1.78 7.82 12.53
CA GLN A 20 2.34 9.05 13.10
C GLN A 20 3.80 9.28 12.69
N LYS A 21 4.59 8.21 12.59
CA LYS A 21 5.98 8.29 12.14
C LYS A 21 6.08 8.59 10.64
N LEU A 22 5.17 8.01 9.85
CA LEU A 22 5.14 8.19 8.39
C LEU A 22 4.88 9.64 7.95
N VAL A 23 4.17 10.44 8.75
CA VAL A 23 3.85 11.86 8.41
C VAL A 23 5.12 12.69 8.14
N ASN A 24 6.20 12.42 8.87
CA ASN A 24 7.43 13.22 8.81
C ASN A 24 8.49 12.66 7.84
N ILE A 25 8.16 11.59 7.10
CA ILE A 25 9.11 10.99 6.16
C ILE A 25 9.11 11.80 4.85
N SER A 26 10.31 12.13 4.37
CA SER A 26 10.48 12.88 3.12
C SER A 26 9.97 12.09 1.91
N THR A 27 9.57 12.82 0.87
CA THR A 27 9.20 12.26 -0.43
C THR A 27 10.27 11.33 -0.99
N ASP A 28 11.55 11.70 -0.88
CA ASP A 28 12.66 10.89 -1.37
C ASP A 28 12.74 9.52 -0.71
N ILE A 29 12.59 9.46 0.63
CA ILE A 29 12.63 8.19 1.36
C ILE A 29 11.41 7.33 0.98
N LYS A 30 10.21 7.93 0.89
CA LYS A 30 9.00 7.21 0.44
C LYS A 30 9.20 6.60 -0.95
N ASN A 31 9.73 7.37 -1.89
CA ASN A 31 9.99 6.92 -3.25
C ASN A 31 11.08 5.85 -3.32
N GLN A 32 12.15 5.96 -2.53
CA GLN A 32 13.18 4.93 -2.42
C GLN A 32 12.61 3.61 -1.89
N VAL A 33 11.73 3.66 -0.89
CA VAL A 33 11.06 2.47 -0.36
C VAL A 33 10.22 1.80 -1.46
N LEU A 34 9.37 2.57 -2.17
CA LEU A 34 8.53 2.03 -3.26
C LEU A 34 9.36 1.34 -4.35
N ARG A 35 10.44 1.99 -4.81
CA ARG A 35 11.36 1.41 -5.81
C ARG A 35 12.07 0.15 -5.29
N ARG A 36 12.48 0.15 -4.02
CA ARG A 36 13.11 -1.03 -3.40
C ARG A 36 12.14 -2.19 -3.26
N VAL A 37 10.86 -1.92 -2.95
CA VAL A 37 9.83 -2.97 -2.94
C VAL A 37 9.60 -3.52 -4.35
N ALA A 38 9.51 -2.66 -5.37
CA ALA A 38 9.41 -3.09 -6.77
C ALA A 38 10.57 -4.01 -7.18
N GLN A 39 11.81 -3.62 -6.87
CA GLN A 39 12.99 -4.45 -7.08
C GLN A 39 12.88 -5.79 -6.36
N LYS A 40 12.50 -5.79 -5.07
CA LYS A 40 12.38 -7.02 -4.27
C LYS A 40 11.30 -7.96 -4.79
N ILE A 41 10.20 -7.44 -5.31
CA ILE A 41 9.15 -8.24 -5.97
C ILE A 41 9.72 -8.96 -7.19
N ARG A 42 10.50 -8.26 -8.03
CA ARG A 42 11.15 -8.87 -9.21
C ARG A 42 12.20 -9.92 -8.81
N GLU A 43 13.06 -9.60 -7.84
CA GLU A 43 14.07 -10.54 -7.32
C GLU A 43 13.45 -11.82 -6.75
N LYS A 44 12.29 -11.72 -6.10
CA LYS A 44 11.58 -12.84 -5.48
C LYS A 44 10.49 -13.45 -6.37
N LYS A 45 10.43 -13.09 -7.66
CA LYS A 45 9.37 -13.51 -8.59
C LYS A 45 9.10 -15.02 -8.57
N GLU A 46 10.15 -15.83 -8.69
CA GLU A 46 10.00 -17.29 -8.73
C GLU A 46 9.55 -17.88 -7.38
N GLU A 47 9.97 -17.27 -6.26
CA GLU A 47 9.49 -17.63 -4.92
C GLU A 47 7.99 -17.32 -4.76
N LEU A 48 7.56 -16.13 -5.22
CA LEU A 48 6.17 -15.69 -5.15
C LEU A 48 5.24 -16.60 -5.96
N LYS A 49 5.63 -16.96 -7.19
CA LYS A 49 4.86 -17.91 -8.02
C LYS A 49 4.73 -19.27 -7.35
N LYS A 50 5.85 -19.82 -6.88
CA LYS A 50 5.87 -21.14 -6.23
C LYS A 50 4.97 -21.20 -5.00
N ILE A 51 4.90 -20.11 -4.24
CA ILE A 51 3.98 -20.02 -3.09
C ILE A 51 2.54 -19.90 -3.58
N ASN A 52 2.26 -19.01 -4.54
CA ASN A 52 0.92 -18.80 -5.09
C ASN A 52 0.32 -20.04 -5.78
N GLU A 53 1.15 -20.90 -6.37
CA GLU A 53 0.69 -22.18 -6.93
C GLU A 53 -0.03 -23.05 -5.89
N LYS A 54 0.35 -22.98 -4.62
CA LYS A 54 -0.34 -23.70 -3.55
C LYS A 54 -1.75 -23.15 -3.34
N ASP A 55 -1.90 -21.83 -3.34
CA ASP A 55 -3.18 -21.15 -3.18
C ASP A 55 -4.11 -21.42 -4.37
N VAL A 56 -3.56 -21.40 -5.59
CA VAL A 56 -4.29 -21.74 -6.82
C VAL A 56 -4.77 -23.19 -6.79
N ASN A 57 -3.90 -24.14 -6.45
CA ASN A 57 -4.27 -25.55 -6.35
C ASN A 57 -5.34 -25.78 -5.28
N GLN A 58 -5.24 -25.08 -4.13
CA GLN A 58 -6.27 -25.13 -3.09
C GLN A 58 -7.60 -24.57 -3.58
N ALA A 59 -7.61 -23.45 -4.29
CA ALA A 59 -8.81 -22.84 -4.85
C ALA A 59 -9.48 -23.73 -5.92
N ILE A 60 -8.69 -24.43 -6.74
CA ILE A 60 -9.19 -25.43 -7.70
C ILE A 60 -9.85 -26.59 -6.95
N ALA A 61 -9.19 -27.13 -5.91
CA ALA A 61 -9.75 -28.21 -5.10
C ALA A 61 -11.06 -27.81 -4.38
N GLN A 62 -11.22 -26.52 -4.06
CA GLN A 62 -12.45 -25.95 -3.49
C GLN A 62 -13.54 -25.66 -4.55
N GLY A 63 -13.30 -25.97 -5.83
CA GLY A 63 -14.28 -25.76 -6.90
C GLY A 63 -14.51 -24.28 -7.25
N LYS A 64 -13.52 -23.41 -7.04
CA LYS A 64 -13.63 -21.99 -7.43
C LYS A 64 -13.72 -21.84 -8.95
N SER A 65 -14.39 -20.79 -9.40
CA SER A 65 -14.59 -20.51 -10.82
C SER A 65 -13.27 -20.19 -11.52
N LYS A 66 -13.19 -20.44 -12.83
CA LYS A 66 -12.01 -20.09 -13.64
C LYS A 66 -11.63 -18.61 -13.51
N ALA A 67 -12.61 -17.71 -13.51
CA ALA A 67 -12.38 -16.28 -13.34
C ALA A 67 -11.74 -15.94 -11.97
N PHE A 68 -12.11 -16.64 -10.90
CA PHE A 68 -11.49 -16.48 -9.59
C PHE A 68 -10.03 -16.95 -9.61
N ILE A 69 -9.77 -18.11 -10.22
CA ILE A 69 -8.41 -18.63 -10.38
C ILE A 69 -7.54 -17.67 -11.19
N ASP A 70 -8.06 -17.11 -12.28
CA ASP A 70 -7.35 -16.16 -13.13
C ASP A 70 -6.95 -14.90 -12.35
N ARG A 71 -7.80 -14.39 -11.45
CA ARG A 71 -7.50 -13.23 -10.57
C ARG A 71 -6.52 -13.57 -9.45
N LEU A 72 -6.55 -14.80 -8.94
CA LEU A 72 -5.66 -15.29 -7.88
C LEU A 72 -4.23 -15.58 -8.39
N THR A 73 -4.09 -15.92 -9.68
CA THR A 73 -2.83 -16.41 -10.24
C THR A 73 -1.79 -15.30 -10.43
N LEU A 74 -0.61 -15.48 -9.82
CA LEU A 74 0.55 -14.63 -10.02
C LEU A 74 1.41 -15.16 -11.16
N ASN A 75 1.25 -14.59 -12.35
CA ASN A 75 2.12 -14.84 -13.49
C ASN A 75 3.14 -13.70 -13.70
N ASP A 76 4.03 -13.86 -14.67
CA ASP A 76 5.07 -12.89 -15.03
C ASP A 76 4.53 -11.48 -15.25
N LYS A 77 3.42 -11.39 -15.99
CA LYS A 77 2.78 -10.13 -16.34
C LYS A 77 2.19 -9.45 -15.10
N VAL A 78 1.57 -10.22 -14.20
CA VAL A 78 1.01 -9.70 -12.94
C VAL A 78 2.11 -9.20 -12.02
N ILE A 79 3.17 -9.98 -11.81
CA ILE A 79 4.29 -9.62 -10.95
C ILE A 79 5.01 -8.37 -11.49
N GLU A 80 5.25 -8.30 -12.80
CA GLU A 80 5.82 -7.10 -13.40
C GLU A 80 4.89 -5.90 -13.29
N GLY A 81 3.57 -6.10 -13.47
CA GLY A 81 2.57 -5.06 -13.26
C GLY A 81 2.56 -4.51 -11.83
N MET A 82 2.73 -5.36 -10.81
CA MET A 82 2.86 -4.94 -9.41
C MET A 82 4.10 -4.08 -9.18
N ALA A 83 5.26 -4.52 -9.71
CA ALA A 83 6.51 -3.78 -9.56
C ALA A 83 6.45 -2.43 -10.29
N LYS A 84 5.96 -2.42 -11.53
CA LYS A 84 5.78 -1.19 -12.30
C LYS A 84 4.78 -0.23 -11.65
N GLY A 85 3.67 -0.73 -11.10
CA GLY A 85 2.70 0.11 -10.39
C GLY A 85 3.31 0.85 -9.20
N LEU A 86 4.24 0.23 -8.47
CA LEU A 86 4.98 0.90 -7.40
C LEU A 86 5.93 1.99 -7.93
N GLU A 87 6.58 1.74 -9.06
CA GLU A 87 7.47 2.71 -9.71
C GLU A 87 6.69 3.90 -10.27
N ASP A 88 5.55 3.64 -10.92
CA ASP A 88 4.64 4.66 -11.43
C ASP A 88 4.14 5.57 -10.29
N VAL A 89 3.75 4.98 -9.14
CA VAL A 89 3.36 5.76 -7.95
C VAL A 89 4.54 6.59 -7.42
N ALA A 90 5.76 6.05 -7.42
CA ALA A 90 6.95 6.77 -6.98
C ALA A 90 7.36 7.92 -7.92
N MET A 91 6.75 8.03 -9.11
CA MET A 91 6.92 9.16 -10.03
C MET A 91 5.88 10.26 -9.83
N LEU A 92 4.78 9.97 -9.12
CA LEU A 92 3.74 10.97 -8.89
C LEU A 92 4.22 12.04 -7.90
N PRO A 93 3.76 13.31 -8.06
CA PRO A 93 3.98 14.33 -7.07
C PRO A 93 3.41 13.92 -5.71
N ASP A 94 4.18 14.15 -4.66
CA ASP A 94 3.76 13.83 -3.30
C ASP A 94 2.73 14.87 -2.82
N PRO A 95 1.48 14.46 -2.51
CA PRO A 95 0.45 15.40 -2.10
C PRO A 95 0.61 15.85 -0.65
N VAL A 96 1.45 15.18 0.15
CA VAL A 96 1.59 15.47 1.59
C VAL A 96 2.43 16.74 1.78
N GLY A 97 1.89 17.70 2.53
CA GLY A 97 2.56 18.98 2.78
C GLY A 97 2.28 20.06 1.71
N GLU A 98 1.52 19.75 0.65
CA GLU A 98 1.12 20.72 -0.36
C GLU A 98 0.26 21.83 0.26
N ILE A 99 0.64 23.09 0.03
CA ILE A 99 -0.14 24.27 0.43
C ILE A 99 -1.19 24.55 -0.65
N VAL A 100 -2.45 24.26 -0.34
CA VAL A 100 -3.59 24.44 -1.25
C VAL A 100 -3.98 25.92 -1.36
N LYS A 101 -3.88 26.67 -0.26
CA LYS A 101 -4.24 28.09 -0.21
C LYS A 101 -3.50 28.81 0.90
N MET A 102 -3.02 30.02 0.63
CA MET A 102 -2.41 30.92 1.61
C MET A 102 -3.04 32.31 1.47
N TRP A 103 -3.38 32.98 2.56
CA TRP A 103 -3.89 34.35 2.52
C TRP A 103 -3.58 35.12 3.80
N ARG A 104 -3.46 36.45 3.69
CA ARG A 104 -3.28 37.35 4.83
C ARG A 104 -4.61 37.93 5.28
N ARG A 105 -4.86 37.92 6.58
CA ARG A 105 -6.04 38.52 7.20
C ARG A 105 -5.82 40.02 7.42
N PRO A 106 -6.88 40.84 7.53
CA PRO A 106 -6.75 42.29 7.81
C PRO A 106 -6.00 42.62 9.10
N ASN A 107 -5.98 41.69 10.07
CA ASN A 107 -5.22 41.82 11.32
C ASN A 107 -3.76 41.36 11.20
N GLY A 108 -3.26 41.09 9.99
CA GLY A 108 -1.87 40.70 9.72
C GLY A 108 -1.57 39.20 9.78
N LEU A 109 -2.49 38.35 10.28
CA LEU A 109 -2.29 36.91 10.38
C LEU A 109 -2.19 36.25 9.01
N LEU A 110 -1.26 35.30 8.88
CA LEU A 110 -1.09 34.48 7.68
C LEU A 110 -1.79 33.13 7.90
N VAL A 111 -2.76 32.81 7.06
CA VAL A 111 -3.55 31.58 7.16
C VAL A 111 -3.25 30.70 5.95
N GLY A 112 -2.92 29.43 6.22
CA GLY A 112 -2.63 28.42 5.19
C GLY A 112 -3.56 27.21 5.32
N ARG A 113 -3.88 26.57 4.19
CA ARG A 113 -4.51 25.25 4.13
C ARG A 113 -3.51 24.28 3.52
N ILE A 114 -3.17 23.23 4.26
CA ILE A 114 -2.14 22.24 3.89
C ILE A 114 -2.77 20.85 3.80
N ARG A 115 -2.34 20.03 2.84
CA ARG A 115 -2.74 18.62 2.75
C ARG A 115 -1.97 17.76 3.76
N ILE A 116 -2.72 16.94 4.51
CA ILE A 116 -2.18 15.96 5.46
C ILE A 116 -2.68 14.55 5.10
N PRO A 117 -1.97 13.48 5.50
CA PRO A 117 -2.44 12.11 5.30
C PRO A 117 -3.74 11.86 6.11
N LEU A 118 -4.61 10.99 5.60
CA LEU A 118 -5.81 10.55 6.34
C LEU A 118 -5.47 9.80 7.64
N GLY A 119 -4.31 9.12 7.67
CA GLY A 119 -3.85 8.32 8.80
C GLY A 119 -3.77 6.84 8.44
N VAL A 120 -4.71 6.04 8.93
CA VAL A 120 -4.74 4.58 8.72
C VAL A 120 -5.85 4.23 7.73
N ILE A 121 -5.52 3.39 6.74
CA ILE A 121 -6.47 2.88 5.76
C ILE A 121 -6.59 1.37 5.96
N ALA A 122 -7.82 0.88 6.14
CA ALA A 122 -8.11 -0.56 6.13
C ALA A 122 -8.50 -0.96 4.69
N MET A 123 -7.75 -1.87 4.09
CA MET A 123 -8.07 -2.44 2.78
C MET A 123 -8.65 -3.84 2.96
N ILE A 124 -9.90 -4.01 2.56
CA ILE A 124 -10.59 -5.31 2.53
C ILE A 124 -10.82 -5.63 1.06
N TYR A 125 -10.25 -6.73 0.59
CA TYR A 125 -10.34 -7.18 -0.79
C TYR A 125 -10.71 -8.65 -0.84
N GLU A 126 -11.36 -9.04 -1.93
CA GLU A 126 -11.56 -10.43 -2.31
C GLU A 126 -10.68 -10.75 -3.52
N SER A 127 -10.26 -12.02 -3.65
CA SER A 127 -9.60 -12.54 -4.84
C SER A 127 -10.56 -12.66 -6.01
#